data_AF-A0A3L7BGX3-F1
#
_entry.id   AF-A0A3L7BGX3-F1
#
_cell.length_a   1.000
_cell.length_b   1.000
_cell.length_c   1.000
_cell.angle_alpha   90.00
_cell.angle_beta   90.00
_cell.angle_gamma   90.00
#
_symmetry.space_group_name_H-M   'P 1'
#
loop_
_entity.id
_entity.type
_entity.pdbx_description
1 polymer ?
#
loop_
_entity_poly.entity_id
_entity_poly.type
_entity_poly.pdbx_seq_one_letter_code
_entity_poly.pdbx_strand_id
1 'polypeptide(L)'
;MWQSIVIEDYDPAWADRFAAARALLTRALGDEIIGVEHVGSTSVPGLAAKPVIDIDLLVEDTTDESRYLPALERLGYRLVLREPWWHGHRMFLSPAEDVNLHVWPRGAPEPVRHRLFRDWLRSHPDDRELYAVTKRRLARETAQRPSDYSLAKNDVIDEIYARIFAAPIDVGADRPLRNGPPGPI
;
A
#
# COMPACT_ATOMS: atom_id res chain seq x y z
N MET A 1 -15.29 18.96 -10.08
CA MET A 1 -16.39 18.55 -9.19
C MET A 1 -15.80 17.56 -8.22
N TRP A 2 -15.74 17.88 -6.92
CA TRP A 2 -15.09 17.02 -5.94
C TRP A 2 -15.95 15.78 -5.71
N GLN A 3 -15.37 14.59 -5.82
CA GLN A 3 -16.08 13.35 -5.47
C GLN A 3 -16.17 13.23 -3.95
N SER A 4 -17.34 12.85 -3.45
CA SER A 4 -17.55 12.50 -2.06
C SER A 4 -16.69 11.28 -1.68
N ILE A 5 -16.19 11.26 -0.44
CA ILE A 5 -15.43 10.12 0.07
C ILE A 5 -16.44 9.07 0.54
N VAL A 6 -16.64 8.06 -0.28
CA VAL A 6 -17.47 6.90 0.06
C VAL A 6 -16.58 5.83 0.69
N ILE A 7 -16.96 5.38 1.89
CA ILE A 7 -16.33 4.27 2.60
C ILE A 7 -17.31 3.11 2.56
N GLU A 8 -16.87 2.02 1.95
CA GLU A 8 -17.63 0.78 1.80
C GLU A 8 -17.11 -0.27 2.76
N ASP A 9 -17.96 -1.25 3.09
CA ASP A 9 -17.52 -2.43 3.83
C ASP A 9 -16.51 -3.23 3.01
N TYR A 10 -15.74 -4.09 3.70
CA TYR A 10 -14.71 -4.87 3.03
C TYR A 10 -15.29 -5.78 1.95
N ASP A 11 -14.74 -5.70 0.75
CA ASP A 11 -15.07 -6.57 -0.37
C ASP A 11 -13.92 -7.56 -0.63
N PRO A 12 -14.13 -8.88 -0.54
CA PRO A 12 -13.10 -9.87 -0.82
C PRO A 12 -12.56 -9.79 -2.26
N ALA A 13 -13.33 -9.24 -3.21
CA ALA A 13 -12.88 -9.05 -4.58
C ALA A 13 -11.71 -8.05 -4.71
N TRP A 14 -11.42 -7.25 -3.69
CA TRP A 14 -10.25 -6.37 -3.68
C TRP A 14 -8.93 -7.14 -3.79
N ALA A 15 -8.84 -8.35 -3.23
CA ALA A 15 -7.67 -9.21 -3.37
C ALA A 15 -7.49 -9.67 -4.82
N ASP A 16 -8.58 -10.02 -5.50
CA ASP A 16 -8.56 -10.44 -6.90
C ASP A 16 -8.26 -9.27 -7.85
N ARG A 17 -8.80 -8.07 -7.55
CA ARG A 17 -8.48 -6.84 -8.28
C ARG A 17 -6.99 -6.49 -8.19
N PHE A 18 -6.41 -6.60 -7.00
CA PHE A 18 -4.96 -6.45 -6.83
C PHE A 18 -4.19 -7.52 -7.61
N ALA A 19 -4.58 -8.80 -7.53
CA ALA A 19 -3.89 -9.87 -8.24
C ALA A 19 -3.90 -9.66 -9.76
N ALA A 20 -5.02 -9.19 -10.32
CA ALA A 20 -5.14 -8.83 -11.73
C ALA A 20 -4.24 -7.65 -12.11
N ALA A 21 -4.22 -6.58 -11.30
CA ALA A 21 -3.36 -5.42 -11.51
C ALA A 21 -1.88 -5.81 -11.44
N ARG A 22 -1.48 -6.59 -10.43
CA ARG A 22 -0.12 -7.13 -10.30
C ARG A 22 0.28 -7.94 -11.53
N ALA A 23 -0.58 -8.82 -12.02
CA ALA A 23 -0.29 -9.63 -13.22
C ALA A 23 -0.10 -8.75 -14.48
N LEU A 24 -0.88 -7.68 -14.63
CA LEU A 24 -0.70 -6.71 -15.72
C LEU A 24 0.65 -5.99 -15.63
N LEU A 25 1.00 -5.49 -14.43
CA LEU A 25 2.26 -4.80 -14.18
C LEU A 25 3.46 -5.71 -14.43
N THR A 26 3.44 -6.93 -13.89
CA THR A 26 4.51 -7.92 -14.09
C THR A 26 4.72 -8.26 -15.56
N ARG A 27 3.64 -8.42 -16.34
CA ARG A 27 3.76 -8.66 -17.79
C ARG A 27 4.34 -7.47 -18.55
N ALA A 28 4.02 -6.25 -18.15
CA ALA A 28 4.43 -5.05 -18.89
C ALA A 28 5.85 -4.57 -18.56
N LEU A 29 6.29 -4.77 -17.32
CA LEU A 29 7.56 -4.24 -16.81
C LEU A 29 8.66 -5.29 -16.66
N GLY A 30 8.30 -6.58 -16.51
CA GLY A 30 9.28 -7.66 -16.41
C GLY A 30 10.34 -7.42 -15.33
N ASP A 31 11.61 -7.44 -15.75
CA ASP A 31 12.78 -7.35 -14.88
C ASP A 31 13.00 -5.96 -14.26
N GLU A 32 12.28 -4.92 -14.72
CA GLU A 32 12.31 -3.59 -14.09
C GLU A 32 11.65 -3.60 -12.69
N ILE A 33 10.85 -4.62 -12.38
CA ILE A 33 10.18 -4.77 -11.09
C ILE A 33 11.11 -5.42 -10.07
N ILE A 34 11.36 -4.69 -8.97
CA ILE A 34 11.98 -5.25 -7.76
C ILE A 34 10.91 -5.84 -6.83
N GLY A 35 9.74 -5.21 -6.74
CA GLY A 35 8.66 -5.64 -5.85
C GLY A 35 7.32 -5.02 -6.22
N VAL A 36 6.24 -5.76 -5.93
CA VAL A 36 4.85 -5.29 -6.07
C VAL A 36 4.06 -5.74 -4.86
N GLU A 37 3.50 -4.79 -4.12
CA GLU A 37 2.73 -5.09 -2.90
C GLU A 37 1.35 -4.44 -2.90
N HIS A 38 0.37 -5.19 -2.40
CA HIS A 38 -0.93 -4.63 -2.04
C HIS A 38 -0.79 -3.93 -0.70
N VAL A 39 -1.07 -2.64 -0.69
CA VAL A 39 -1.00 -1.79 0.50
C VAL A 39 -2.30 -1.02 0.69
N GLY A 40 -2.33 -0.08 1.62
CA GLY A 40 -3.53 0.69 1.92
C GLY A 40 -4.63 -0.15 2.56
N SER A 41 -5.82 0.45 2.70
CA SER A 41 -6.90 -0.18 3.47
C SER A 41 -7.50 -1.42 2.79
N THR A 42 -7.54 -1.44 1.46
CA THR A 42 -8.13 -2.55 0.70
C THR A 42 -7.31 -3.84 0.78
N SER A 43 -6.06 -3.74 1.26
CA SER A 43 -5.19 -4.89 1.52
C SER A 43 -5.45 -5.56 2.88
N VAL A 44 -6.33 -5.03 3.73
CA VAL A 44 -6.63 -5.55 5.07
C VAL A 44 -8.02 -6.20 5.07
N PRO A 45 -8.11 -7.54 5.18
CA PRO A 45 -9.40 -8.23 5.28
C PRO A 45 -10.26 -7.70 6.42
N GLY A 46 -11.54 -7.45 6.13
CA GLY A 46 -12.52 -6.92 7.08
C GLY A 46 -12.43 -5.40 7.35
N LEU A 47 -11.48 -4.68 6.75
CA LEU A 47 -11.37 -3.23 6.92
C LEU A 47 -12.18 -2.47 5.86
N ALA A 48 -13.16 -1.67 6.31
CA ALA A 48 -13.91 -0.77 5.45
C ALA A 48 -13.01 0.30 4.80
N ALA A 49 -13.20 0.60 3.52
CA ALA A 49 -12.30 1.46 2.75
C ALA A 49 -13.00 2.19 1.60
N LYS A 50 -12.33 3.19 1.03
CA LYS A 50 -12.64 3.63 -0.34
C LYS A 50 -12.27 2.47 -1.28
N PRO A 51 -13.09 2.12 -2.29
CA PRO A 51 -12.86 0.94 -3.16
C PRO A 51 -11.75 1.15 -4.21
N VAL A 52 -10.61 1.72 -3.79
CA VAL A 52 -9.41 1.97 -4.59
C VAL A 52 -8.28 1.06 -4.09
N ILE A 53 -7.63 0.36 -5.01
CA ILE A 53 -6.50 -0.52 -4.71
C ILE A 53 -5.23 0.34 -4.65
N ASP A 54 -4.52 0.33 -3.52
CA ASP A 54 -3.21 0.97 -3.41
C ASP A 54 -2.10 -0.09 -3.63
N ILE A 55 -1.17 0.20 -4.53
CA ILE A 55 -0.06 -0.68 -4.90
C ILE A 55 1.26 0.07 -4.73
N ASP A 56 2.19 -0.52 -3.99
CA ASP A 56 3.60 -0.12 -4.06
C ASP A 56 4.31 -0.94 -5.13
N LEU A 57 4.93 -0.25 -6.08
CA LEU A 57 5.80 -0.80 -7.12
C LEU A 57 7.23 -0.30 -6.87
N LEU A 58 8.16 -1.22 -6.65
CA LEU A 58 9.57 -0.89 -6.46
C LEU A 58 10.32 -1.08 -7.77
N VAL A 59 11.07 -0.07 -8.16
CA VAL A 59 11.99 -0.06 -9.31
C VAL A 59 13.39 0.35 -8.84
N GLU A 60 14.43 0.15 -9.65
CA GLU A 60 15.79 0.50 -9.25
C GLU A 60 15.94 2.00 -9.01
N ASP A 61 15.50 2.82 -9.97
CA ASP A 61 15.58 4.27 -9.93
C ASP A 61 14.33 4.92 -10.54
N THR A 62 13.58 5.65 -9.73
CA THR A 62 12.39 6.42 -10.14
C THR A 62 12.70 7.68 -10.97
N THR A 63 13.97 8.06 -11.10
CA THR A 63 14.38 9.19 -11.95
C THR A 63 14.61 8.77 -13.39
N ASP A 64 14.96 7.51 -13.65
CA ASP A 64 15.02 6.93 -14.99
C ASP A 64 13.63 6.45 -15.45
N GLU A 65 12.73 7.42 -15.63
CA GLU A 65 11.35 7.17 -16.08
C GLU A 65 11.30 6.42 -17.42
N SER A 66 12.35 6.50 -18.25
CA SER A 66 12.40 5.82 -19.56
C SER A 66 12.25 4.29 -19.45
N ARG A 67 12.56 3.73 -18.29
CA ARG A 67 12.50 2.29 -17.99
C ARG A 67 11.09 1.75 -17.79
N TYR A 68 10.21 2.53 -17.18
CA TYR A 68 8.90 2.05 -16.74
C TYR A 68 7.73 2.91 -17.24
N LEU A 69 7.91 4.22 -17.40
CA LEU A 69 6.84 5.14 -17.78
C LEU A 69 6.18 4.75 -19.11
N PRO A 70 6.91 4.46 -20.21
CA PRO A 70 6.26 4.09 -21.46
C PRO A 70 5.42 2.81 -21.37
N ALA A 71 5.81 1.85 -20.54
CA ALA A 71 5.06 0.62 -20.33
C ALA A 71 3.78 0.86 -19.52
N LEU A 72 3.86 1.68 -18.48
CA LEU A 72 2.70 2.09 -17.68
C LEU A 72 1.70 2.90 -18.52
N GLU A 73 2.18 3.83 -19.34
CA GLU A 73 1.33 4.63 -20.25
C GLU A 73 0.61 3.75 -21.29
N ARG A 74 1.28 2.71 -21.82
CA ARG A 74 0.62 1.73 -22.71
C ARG A 74 -0.47 0.91 -22.03
N LEU A 75 -0.36 0.68 -20.72
CA LEU A 75 -1.44 0.11 -19.91
C LEU A 75 -2.53 1.15 -19.56
N GLY A 76 -2.32 2.42 -19.94
CA GLY A 76 -3.21 3.54 -19.68
C GLY A 76 -3.06 4.17 -18.30
N TYR A 77 -2.04 3.80 -17.53
CA TYR A 77 -1.74 4.51 -16.28
C TYR A 77 -1.28 5.94 -16.58
N ARG A 78 -1.78 6.90 -15.80
CA ARG A 78 -1.42 8.31 -15.93
C ARG A 78 -0.55 8.73 -14.76
N LEU A 79 0.64 9.27 -15.05
CA LEU A 79 1.49 9.88 -14.03
C LEU A 79 0.89 11.20 -13.56
N VAL A 80 0.47 11.25 -12.29
CA VAL A 80 -0.23 12.41 -11.72
C VAL A 80 0.62 13.20 -10.74
N LEU A 81 1.62 12.59 -10.09
CA LEU A 81 2.53 13.29 -9.18
C LEU A 81 3.98 12.83 -9.34
N ARG A 82 4.89 13.80 -9.21
CA ARG A 82 6.33 13.57 -9.02
C ARG A 82 6.77 14.31 -7.78
N GLU A 83 7.26 13.57 -6.79
CA GLU A 83 7.68 14.15 -5.50
C GLU A 83 9.13 13.72 -5.23
N PRO A 84 10.11 14.26 -5.97
CA PRO A 84 11.52 13.90 -5.80
C PRO A 84 12.03 14.18 -4.38
N TRP A 85 11.45 15.15 -3.68
CA TRP A 85 11.76 15.46 -2.27
C TRP A 85 11.24 14.43 -1.28
N TRP A 86 10.29 13.58 -1.67
CA TRP A 86 9.71 12.54 -0.83
C TRP A 86 10.14 11.17 -1.36
N HIS A 87 11.40 10.83 -1.08
CA HIS A 87 12.02 9.53 -1.40
C HIS A 87 11.89 9.09 -2.87
N GLY A 88 11.81 10.04 -3.81
CA GLY A 88 11.70 9.74 -5.23
C GLY A 88 10.30 9.33 -5.70
N HIS A 89 9.26 9.49 -4.88
CA HIS A 89 7.91 9.04 -5.18
C HIS A 89 7.38 9.47 -6.57
N ARG A 90 6.71 8.54 -7.24
CA ARG A 90 5.84 8.81 -8.39
C ARG A 90 4.47 8.21 -8.13
N MET A 91 3.43 8.95 -8.48
CA MET A 91 2.05 8.47 -8.35
C MET A 91 1.41 8.30 -9.72
N PHE A 92 0.83 7.13 -9.97
CA PHE A 92 0.04 6.86 -11.14
C PHE A 92 -1.39 6.47 -10.77
N LEU A 93 -2.34 6.84 -11.64
CA LEU A 93 -3.72 6.35 -11.55
C LEU A 93 -4.00 5.40 -12.72
N SER A 94 -4.72 4.30 -12.45
CA SER A 94 -5.25 3.44 -13.52
C SER A 94 -6.22 4.22 -14.42
N PRO A 95 -6.52 3.71 -15.63
CA PRO A 95 -7.53 4.31 -16.51
C PRO A 95 -8.90 4.52 -15.86
N ALA A 96 -9.31 3.59 -14.99
CA ALA A 96 -10.58 3.66 -14.25
C ALA A 96 -10.47 4.42 -12.93
N GLU A 97 -9.28 4.95 -12.59
CA GLU A 97 -8.97 5.66 -11.34
C GLU A 97 -9.32 4.86 -10.08
N ASP A 98 -9.24 3.53 -10.19
CA ASP A 98 -9.59 2.56 -9.18
C ASP A 98 -8.35 1.81 -8.63
N VAL A 99 -7.17 2.13 -9.16
CA VAL A 99 -5.85 1.74 -8.65
C VAL A 99 -4.98 2.97 -8.53
N ASN A 100 -4.44 3.14 -7.32
CA ASN A 100 -3.34 4.04 -6.99
C ASN A 100 -2.04 3.25 -7.07
N LEU A 101 -1.16 3.60 -7.99
CA LEU A 101 0.13 2.96 -8.16
C LEU A 101 1.24 3.92 -7.72
N HIS A 102 1.78 3.63 -6.54
CA HIS A 102 2.92 4.33 -5.94
C HIS A 102 4.22 3.67 -6.43
N VAL A 103 5.07 4.41 -7.11
CA VAL A 103 6.37 3.91 -7.58
C VAL A 103 7.47 4.49 -6.71
N TRP A 104 8.32 3.60 -6.21
CA TRP A 104 9.40 3.91 -5.26
C TRP A 104 10.74 3.36 -5.75
N PRO A 105 11.87 4.05 -5.50
CA PRO A 105 13.18 3.50 -5.78
C PRO A 105 13.55 2.42 -4.78
N ARG A 106 14.57 1.62 -5.10
CA ARG A 106 15.15 0.64 -4.17
C ARG A 106 15.56 1.34 -2.86
N GLY A 107 15.13 0.74 -1.74
CA GLY A 107 15.51 1.23 -0.40
C GLY A 107 14.69 2.40 0.13
N ALA A 108 13.67 2.86 -0.58
CA ALA A 108 12.72 3.83 -0.03
C ALA A 108 12.04 3.29 1.25
N PRO A 109 11.88 4.10 2.31
CA PRO A 109 11.30 3.64 3.57
C PRO A 109 9.79 3.39 3.49
N GLU A 110 9.08 4.07 2.60
CA GLU A 110 7.61 4.10 2.52
C GLU A 110 6.99 2.73 2.26
N PRO A 111 7.48 1.92 1.30
CA PRO A 111 7.00 0.55 1.15
C PRO A 111 7.11 -0.30 2.41
N VAL A 112 8.16 -0.09 3.23
CA VAL A 112 8.30 -0.79 4.52
C VAL A 112 7.26 -0.29 5.51
N ARG A 113 7.05 1.03 5.60
CA ARG A 113 6.02 1.64 6.46
C ARG A 113 4.62 1.15 6.09
N HIS A 114 4.28 1.15 4.80
CA HIS A 114 3.01 0.67 4.28
C HIS A 114 2.78 -0.82 4.60
N ARG A 115 3.82 -1.65 4.40
CA ARG A 115 3.79 -3.08 4.76
C ARG A 115 3.53 -3.29 6.24
N LEU A 116 4.29 -2.60 7.10
CA LEU A 116 4.15 -2.67 8.56
C LEU A 116 2.74 -2.29 8.99
N PHE A 117 2.21 -1.18 8.46
CA PHE A 117 0.87 -0.71 8.80
C PHE A 117 -0.20 -1.72 8.37
N ARG A 118 -0.12 -2.24 7.14
CA ARG A 118 -1.02 -3.30 6.64
C ARG A 118 -1.00 -4.52 7.56
N ASP A 119 0.19 -5.06 7.82
CA ASP A 119 0.33 -6.33 8.53
C ASP A 119 -0.06 -6.17 10.01
N TRP A 120 0.20 -5.00 10.61
CA TRP A 120 -0.31 -4.64 11.93
C TRP A 120 -1.84 -4.70 12.00
N LEU A 121 -2.54 -4.03 11.08
CA LEU A 121 -4.01 -4.02 11.07
C LEU A 121 -4.65 -5.38 10.77
N ARG A 122 -3.89 -6.31 10.17
CA ARG A 122 -4.33 -7.70 9.97
C ARG A 122 -4.33 -8.49 11.29
N SER A 123 -3.36 -8.24 12.17
CA SER A 123 -3.19 -8.97 13.44
C SER A 123 -3.76 -8.24 14.66
N HIS A 124 -4.05 -6.93 14.57
CA HIS A 124 -4.54 -6.11 15.69
C HIS A 124 -5.97 -5.63 15.43
N PRO A 125 -6.99 -6.42 15.80
CA PRO A 125 -8.39 -6.10 15.49
C PRO A 125 -8.86 -4.77 16.11
N ASP A 126 -8.37 -4.42 17.30
CA ASP A 126 -8.75 -3.18 17.98
C ASP A 126 -8.25 -1.94 17.23
N ASP A 127 -7.01 -1.96 16.72
CA ASP A 127 -6.47 -0.87 15.90
C ASP A 127 -7.13 -0.82 14.52
N ARG A 128 -7.49 -1.97 13.96
CA ARG A 128 -8.29 -2.04 12.73
C ARG A 128 -9.65 -1.37 12.92
N GLU A 129 -10.34 -1.65 14.03
CA GLU A 129 -11.64 -1.04 14.33
C GLU A 129 -11.51 0.46 14.60
N LEU A 130 -10.52 0.88 15.40
CA LEU A 130 -10.20 2.29 15.63
C LEU A 130 -10.01 3.05 14.30
N TYR A 131 -9.23 2.46 13.39
CA TYR A 131 -9.00 3.06 12.07
C TYR A 131 -10.26 3.08 11.21
N ALA A 132 -11.08 2.02 11.24
CA ALA A 132 -12.34 1.95 10.49
C ALA A 132 -13.36 3.00 10.96
N VAL A 133 -13.58 3.11 12.28
CA VAL A 133 -14.50 4.09 12.89
C VAL A 133 -14.04 5.51 12.58
N THR A 134 -12.74 5.79 12.73
CA THR A 134 -12.19 7.12 12.45
C THR A 134 -12.41 7.50 10.98
N LYS A 135 -12.12 6.60 10.03
CA LYS A 135 -12.36 6.88 8.61
C LYS A 135 -13.83 7.16 8.31
N ARG A 136 -14.76 6.37 8.85
CA ARG A 136 -16.21 6.60 8.64
C ARG A 136 -16.66 7.92 9.24
N ARG A 137 -16.14 8.31 10.41
CA ARG A 137 -16.40 9.61 11.04
C ARG A 137 -15.88 10.75 10.15
N LEU A 138 -14.60 10.70 9.77
CA LEU A 138 -13.97 11.74 8.95
C LEU A 138 -14.67 11.88 7.59
N ALA A 139 -15.03 10.78 6.93
CA ALA A 139 -15.74 10.83 5.65
C ALA A 139 -17.07 11.60 5.73
N ARG A 140 -17.76 11.54 6.88
CA ARG A 140 -18.98 12.32 7.14
C ARG A 140 -18.66 13.79 7.46
N GLU A 141 -17.69 14.04 8.32
CA GLU A 141 -17.31 15.39 8.79
C GLU A 141 -16.68 16.25 7.68
N THR A 142 -15.94 15.64 6.76
CA THR A 142 -15.22 16.33 5.69
C THR A 142 -15.92 16.20 4.33
N ALA A 143 -17.19 15.79 4.29
CA ALA A 143 -17.93 15.56 3.04
C ALA A 143 -17.92 16.77 2.09
N GLN A 144 -17.89 17.99 2.64
CA GLN A 144 -17.84 19.25 1.89
C GLN A 144 -16.41 19.74 1.58
N ARG A 145 -15.38 19.13 2.20
CA ARG A 145 -13.96 19.48 2.05
C ARG A 145 -13.09 18.22 2.02
N PRO A 146 -13.06 17.47 0.90
CA PRO A 146 -12.34 16.19 0.84
C PRO A 146 -10.83 16.27 1.11
N SER A 147 -10.20 17.43 0.91
CA SER A 147 -8.79 17.67 1.29
C SER A 147 -8.56 17.47 2.80
N ASP A 148 -9.54 17.84 3.62
CA ASP A 148 -9.43 17.80 5.08
C ASP A 148 -9.45 16.35 5.58
N TYR A 149 -10.04 15.43 4.82
CA TYR A 149 -10.07 14.01 5.15
C TYR A 149 -8.67 13.42 5.25
N SER A 150 -7.84 13.65 4.23
CA SER A 150 -6.50 13.07 4.16
C SER A 150 -5.61 13.58 5.28
N LEU A 151 -5.72 14.88 5.60
CA LEU A 151 -4.98 15.50 6.71
C LEU A 151 -5.45 14.97 8.07
N ALA A 152 -6.77 14.99 8.32
CA ALA A 152 -7.32 14.55 9.61
C ALA A 152 -7.12 13.05 9.87
N LYS A 153 -6.93 12.25 8.81
CA LYS A 153 -6.60 10.82 8.92
C LYS A 153 -5.17 10.58 9.42
N ASN A 154 -4.26 11.54 9.29
CA ASN A 154 -2.87 11.35 9.70
C ASN A 154 -2.76 11.13 11.22
N ASP A 155 -3.59 11.78 12.03
CA ASP A 155 -3.55 11.64 13.50
C ASP A 155 -3.72 10.18 13.96
N VAL A 156 -4.72 9.47 13.42
CA VAL A 156 -4.94 8.04 13.77
C VAL A 156 -3.86 7.13 13.17
N ILE A 157 -3.31 7.50 12.01
CA ILE A 157 -2.20 6.76 11.40
C ILE A 157 -0.95 6.88 12.27
N ASP A 158 -0.63 8.07 12.75
CA ASP A 158 0.51 8.35 13.62
C ASP A 158 0.35 7.67 14.98
N GLU A 159 -0.86 7.67 15.55
CA GLU A 159 -1.17 6.92 16.77
C GLU A 159 -0.91 5.41 16.60
N ILE A 160 -1.36 4.82 15.50
CA ILE A 160 -1.15 3.39 15.22
C ILE A 160 0.34 3.11 14.94
N TYR A 161 1.06 3.99 14.24
CA TYR A 161 2.51 3.87 14.08
C TYR A 161 3.25 3.90 15.41
N ALA A 162 2.84 4.77 16.35
CA ALA A 162 3.44 4.79 17.68
C ALA A 162 3.27 3.43 18.39
N ARG A 163 2.12 2.77 18.24
CA ARG A 163 1.88 1.42 18.76
C ARG A 163 2.74 0.36 18.05
N ILE A 164 2.84 0.42 16.72
CA ILE A 164 3.70 -0.46 15.92
C ILE A 164 5.15 -0.39 16.39
N PHE A 165 5.68 0.83 16.59
CA PHE A 165 7.08 1.02 16.98
C PHE A 165 7.35 0.77 18.47
N ALA A 166 6.33 0.83 19.32
CA ALA A 166 6.42 0.46 20.73
C ALA A 166 6.26 -1.05 20.97
N ALA A 167 5.71 -1.79 20.01
CA ALA A 167 5.51 -3.22 20.12
C ALA A 167 6.86 -3.95 20.28
N PRO A 168 6.96 -4.97 21.14
CA PRO A 168 8.14 -5.81 21.20
C PRO A 168 8.41 -6.39 19.82
N ILE A 169 9.66 -6.31 19.35
CA ILE A 169 10.07 -7.06 18.17
C ILE A 169 9.94 -8.53 18.56
N ASP A 170 9.00 -9.25 17.93
CA ASP A 170 9.03 -10.70 17.92
C ASP A 170 10.23 -11.11 17.06
N VAL A 171 11.41 -11.11 17.70
CA VAL A 171 12.57 -11.87 17.23
C VAL A 171 12.14 -13.32 17.38
N GLY A 172 11.41 -13.80 16.37
CA GLY A 172 10.80 -15.12 16.35
C GLY A 172 11.77 -16.11 16.94
N ALA A 173 11.31 -16.79 18.00
CA ALA A 173 12.08 -17.74 18.80
C ALA A 173 13.17 -18.41 17.97
N ASP A 174 14.41 -18.20 18.40
CA ASP A 174 15.63 -18.86 17.92
C ASP A 174 15.31 -20.33 17.62
N ARG A 175 15.00 -20.61 16.35
CA ARG A 175 14.66 -21.95 15.90
C ARG A 175 16.03 -22.57 15.65
N PRO A 176 16.55 -23.42 16.54
CA PRO A 176 17.89 -23.95 16.36
C PRO A 176 17.94 -24.60 14.97
N LEU A 177 18.98 -24.24 14.21
CA LEU A 177 19.31 -24.88 12.95
C LEU A 177 19.24 -26.39 13.22
N ARG A 178 18.27 -27.06 12.59
CA ARG A 178 18.21 -28.52 12.60
C ARG A 178 19.49 -28.99 11.91
N ASN A 179 20.50 -29.33 12.71
CA ASN A 179 21.60 -30.17 12.28
C ASN A 179 20.97 -31.52 11.90
N GLY A 180 20.64 -31.67 10.61
CA GLY A 180 20.34 -32.97 10.04
C GLY A 180 21.56 -33.86 10.21
N PRO A 181 21.38 -35.18 10.43
CA PRO A 181 22.52 -36.07 10.55
C PRO A 181 23.31 -36.07 9.23
N PRO A 182 24.64 -36.20 9.28
CA PRO A 182 25.43 -36.36 8.08
C PRO A 182 24.95 -37.62 7.34
N GLY A 183 24.70 -37.47 6.04
CA GLY A 183 24.34 -38.59 5.16
C GLY A 183 25.45 -39.65 5.15
N PRO A 184 25.10 -40.92 4.85
CA PRO A 184 26.07 -42.01 4.88
C PRO A 184 27.15 -41.82 3.81
N ILE A 185 28.39 -42.17 4.19
CA ILE A 185 29.58 -42.28 3.35
C ILE A 185 29.43 -43.47 2.40
#